data_AF-A0ABD3NXM7-F1
#
_entry.id   AF-A0ABD3NXM7-F1
#
_cell.length_a   1.000
_cell.length_b   1.000
_cell.length_c   1.000
_cell.angle_alpha   90.00
_cell.angle_beta   90.00
_cell.angle_gamma   90.00
#
_symmetry.space_group_name_H-M   'P 1'
#
loop_
_entity.id
_entity.type
_entity.pdbx_description
1 polymer ?
#
loop_
_entity_poly.entity_id
_entity_poly.type
_entity_poly.pdbx_seq_one_letter_code
_entity_poly.pdbx_strand_id
1 'polypeptide(L)'
;MVVLSASILSNRGSKPLVSRQFVEMNRLRVEGLLAAFPKLMGHSKQHTFVETDAVRYVYQPLENNMFLLLITTKASNIVEDLGTLRLLAKVVPDVTGSVSEHAVNEHAFEIIFAFDEVLTTGGYKEDISPSTIRTNLEMHSHEEEMALMLKKSKEDAAREQMQSQAKAIKDRQMAALRDSLMHGGNASARPQTGMVGFGGGGPQRPGGPGGFSMDNVFGQGAGAGAFGEPSDNPYANLGKSKEPEPEAPKVMAKGMKLGGVGGTKKKDSLMAGMLAEDNLGSGFGNAADPFGLGIGAPAAMAAPAAPSAPATILVEERVVVQMSREGEVKSSEVKGSITYTANTKAGEMANVVVNKSVYAGKCGAGWSFATHPKVDKASYEKSGVLVLKGGKPYPIGRPVGILKWNYAQEDSAPFTVTCWPEDEGSGAINVNMEFELQRKDAVITDVNILFPLGTTDPPAIESIDGQYKHDPHTGMMCWHHDVIDANNSSGSLEFSIAGDDVDVFFPVQIAFTSQSLMCPMEITSVVNTTSGAAIPNNMTVRVVPESYQCV
;
A
#
# COMPACT_ATOMS: atom_id res chain seq x y z
N MET A 1 14.44 -16.30 -6.51
CA MET A 1 13.55 -15.29 -5.93
C MET A 1 12.14 -15.83 -5.99
N VAL A 2 11.69 -16.46 -4.90
CA VAL A 2 10.36 -17.08 -4.86
C VAL A 2 9.91 -17.16 -3.39
N VAL A 3 8.79 -16.49 -3.09
CA VAL A 3 7.98 -16.73 -1.89
C VAL A 3 7.19 -18.01 -2.11
N LEU A 4 7.45 -19.04 -1.30
CA LEU A 4 6.78 -20.34 -1.42
C LEU A 4 5.35 -20.28 -0.87
N SER A 5 5.19 -19.62 0.29
CA SER A 5 3.89 -19.48 0.94
C SER A 5 3.83 -18.26 1.86
N ALA A 6 2.65 -17.67 2.00
CA ALA A 6 2.31 -16.66 3.01
C ALA A 6 1.28 -17.23 3.99
N SER A 7 1.47 -17.05 5.29
CA SER A 7 0.62 -17.64 6.32
C SER A 7 0.38 -16.69 7.48
N ILE A 8 -0.84 -16.67 8.01
CA ILE A 8 -1.19 -15.98 9.25
C ILE A 8 -1.36 -17.05 10.32
N LEU A 9 -0.65 -16.90 11.43
CA LEU A 9 -0.64 -17.84 12.54
C LEU A 9 -1.25 -17.21 13.80
N SER A 10 -2.04 -18.01 14.52
CA SER A 10 -2.61 -17.69 15.82
C SER A 10 -1.54 -17.73 16.94
N ASN A 11 -1.90 -17.22 18.12
CA ASN A 11 -1.06 -17.07 19.32
C ASN A 11 0.10 -18.10 19.43
N ARG A 12 1.33 -17.57 19.57
CA ARG A 12 2.62 -18.31 19.59
C ARG A 12 3.02 -19.02 18.29
N GLY A 13 2.36 -18.75 17.17
CA GLY A 13 2.71 -19.31 15.87
C GLY A 13 2.31 -20.79 15.68
N SER A 14 1.53 -21.36 16.60
CA SER A 14 1.31 -22.80 16.69
C SER A 14 0.18 -23.33 15.79
N LYS A 15 -0.76 -22.47 15.40
CA LYS A 15 -1.92 -22.83 14.58
C LYS A 15 -2.05 -21.90 13.38
N PRO A 16 -2.04 -22.42 12.14
CA PRO A 16 -2.33 -21.59 10.98
C PRO A 16 -3.82 -21.21 10.95
N LEU A 17 -4.09 -19.92 10.81
CA LEU A 17 -5.42 -19.36 10.55
C LEU A 17 -5.69 -19.40 9.05
N VAL A 18 -4.79 -18.82 8.27
CA VAL A 18 -4.84 -18.78 6.81
C VAL A 18 -3.44 -19.10 6.28
N SER A 19 -3.35 -19.90 5.22
CA SER A 19 -2.07 -20.20 4.57
C SER A 19 -2.28 -20.32 3.06
N ARG A 20 -1.65 -19.42 2.31
CA ARG A 20 -1.69 -19.38 0.85
C ARG A 20 -0.34 -19.85 0.30
N GLN A 21 -0.36 -20.87 -0.56
CA GLN A 21 0.83 -21.37 -1.26
C GLN A 21 0.84 -20.83 -2.69
N PHE A 22 1.98 -20.26 -3.09
CA PHE A 22 2.21 -19.71 -4.43
C PHE A 22 3.03 -20.65 -5.32
N VAL A 23 3.60 -21.70 -4.71
CA VAL A 23 4.31 -22.78 -5.39
C VAL A 23 3.69 -24.10 -4.96
N GLU A 24 3.64 -25.07 -5.88
CA GLU A 24 3.13 -26.39 -5.58
C GLU A 24 3.94 -27.06 -4.45
N MET A 25 3.26 -27.35 -3.35
CA MET A 25 3.84 -27.98 -2.17
C MET A 25 2.88 -29.04 -1.64
N ASN A 26 3.41 -30.22 -1.33
CA ASN A 26 2.62 -31.25 -0.68
C ASN A 26 2.16 -30.77 0.72
N ARG A 27 0.92 -31.06 1.09
CA ARG A 27 0.30 -30.67 2.36
C ARG A 27 1.17 -31.02 3.58
N LEU A 28 1.75 -32.22 3.60
CA LEU A 28 2.65 -32.68 4.68
C LEU A 28 3.87 -31.77 4.84
N ARG A 29 4.40 -31.24 3.73
CA ARG A 29 5.54 -30.32 3.75
C ARG A 29 5.13 -28.97 4.32
N VAL A 30 3.96 -28.45 3.94
CA VAL A 30 3.44 -27.17 4.46
C VAL A 30 3.20 -27.27 5.97
N GLU A 31 2.46 -28.29 6.41
CA GLU A 31 2.17 -28.52 7.83
C GLU A 31 3.47 -28.71 8.64
N GLY A 32 4.43 -29.48 8.12
CA GLY A 32 5.74 -29.67 8.77
C GLY A 32 6.53 -28.38 8.91
N LEU A 33 6.55 -27.52 7.88
CA LEU A 33 7.25 -26.25 7.92
C LEU A 33 6.60 -25.26 8.89
N LEU A 34 5.26 -25.20 8.95
CA LEU A 34 4.53 -24.34 9.87
C LEU A 34 4.64 -24.83 11.32
N ALA A 35 4.60 -26.14 11.55
CA ALA A 35 4.75 -26.73 12.89
C ALA A 35 6.17 -26.56 13.48
N ALA A 36 7.19 -26.43 12.62
CA ALA A 36 8.56 -26.16 13.05
C ALA A 36 8.76 -24.70 13.50
N PHE A 37 8.00 -23.75 12.95
CA PHE A 37 8.21 -22.32 13.15
C PHE A 37 8.20 -21.86 14.63
N PRO A 38 7.26 -22.28 15.51
CA PRO A 38 7.28 -21.88 16.92
C PRO A 38 8.56 -22.25 17.67
N LYS A 39 9.17 -23.39 17.31
CA LYS A 39 10.43 -23.87 17.92
C LYS A 39 11.62 -23.01 17.49
N LEU A 40 11.55 -22.43 16.30
CA LEU A 40 12.60 -21.58 15.73
C LEU A 40 12.57 -20.16 16.31
N MET A 41 11.40 -19.64 16.71
CA MET A 41 11.28 -18.31 17.33
C MET A 41 11.94 -18.22 18.72
N GLY A 42 12.14 -19.34 19.41
CA GLY A 42 12.69 -19.37 20.78
C GLY A 42 14.18 -19.04 20.92
N HIS A 43 14.92 -18.88 19.81
CA HIS A 43 16.38 -18.79 19.82
C HIS A 43 16.97 -17.37 19.63
N SER A 44 16.19 -16.35 19.27
CA SER A 44 16.67 -14.95 19.28
C SER A 44 15.50 -13.96 19.13
N LYS A 45 15.39 -12.97 20.02
CA LYS A 45 14.28 -11.99 20.03
C LYS A 45 14.42 -10.85 19.00
N GLN A 46 15.46 -10.83 18.17
CA GLN A 46 15.84 -9.65 17.37
C GLN A 46 15.91 -9.86 15.85
N HIS A 47 15.60 -11.05 15.33
CA HIS A 47 15.65 -11.29 13.88
C HIS A 47 14.24 -11.37 13.28
N THR A 48 13.96 -10.55 12.26
CA THR A 48 12.72 -10.58 11.45
C THR A 48 12.71 -11.74 10.44
N PHE A 49 13.66 -12.66 10.53
CA PHE A 49 13.75 -13.87 9.73
C PHE A 49 14.57 -14.96 10.46
N VAL A 50 14.29 -16.22 10.16
CA VAL A 50 15.09 -17.38 10.59
C VAL A 50 15.44 -18.22 9.36
N GLU A 51 16.71 -18.55 9.20
CA GLU A 51 17.17 -19.47 8.16
C GLU A 51 17.29 -20.88 8.71
N THR A 52 16.74 -21.84 7.97
CA THR A 52 16.98 -23.28 8.16
C THR A 52 17.74 -23.83 6.97
N ASP A 53 18.11 -25.11 7.01
CA ASP A 53 18.86 -25.70 5.90
C ASP A 53 18.04 -25.79 4.59
N ALA A 54 16.72 -25.87 4.69
CA ALA A 54 15.84 -26.01 3.52
C ALA A 54 15.19 -24.69 3.06
N VAL A 55 14.76 -23.83 3.98
CA VAL A 55 13.98 -22.62 3.69
C VAL A 55 14.33 -21.48 4.64
N ARG A 56 14.02 -20.25 4.22
CA ARG A 56 14.05 -19.06 5.06
C ARG A 56 12.63 -18.71 5.49
N TYR A 57 12.45 -18.47 6.77
CA TYR A 57 11.21 -17.96 7.36
C TYR A 57 11.38 -16.45 7.54
N VAL A 58 10.54 -15.62 6.94
CA VAL A 58 10.53 -14.17 7.15
C VAL A 58 9.21 -13.84 7.83
N TYR A 59 9.23 -13.22 8.99
CA TYR A 59 8.02 -13.07 9.80
C TYR A 59 7.97 -11.72 10.50
N GLN A 60 6.73 -11.28 10.76
CA GLN A 60 6.44 -10.04 11.46
C GLN A 60 5.28 -10.30 12.43
N PRO A 61 5.39 -9.89 13.70
CA PRO A 61 4.26 -9.92 14.62
C PRO A 61 3.17 -8.95 14.14
N LEU A 62 1.93 -9.42 14.18
CA LEU A 62 0.72 -8.61 14.04
C LEU A 62 0.15 -8.31 15.45
N GLU A 63 -0.89 -7.49 15.53
CA GLU A 63 -1.60 -7.24 16.79
C GLU A 63 -2.18 -8.54 17.38
N ASN A 64 -2.50 -8.52 18.68
CA ASN A 64 -3.14 -9.63 19.39
C ASN A 64 -2.35 -10.95 19.35
N ASN A 65 -1.01 -10.88 19.35
CA ASN A 65 -0.10 -12.04 19.34
C ASN A 65 -0.23 -12.96 18.11
N MET A 66 -0.74 -12.45 16.99
CA MET A 66 -0.71 -13.16 15.71
C MET A 66 0.62 -12.94 14.98
N PHE A 67 0.96 -13.84 14.07
CA PHE A 67 2.20 -13.73 13.27
C PHE A 67 1.87 -13.85 11.79
N LEU A 68 2.38 -12.92 10.99
CA LEU A 68 2.44 -13.06 9.54
C LEU A 68 3.78 -13.66 9.17
N LEU A 69 3.75 -14.75 8.42
CA LEU A 69 4.91 -15.56 8.05
C LEU A 69 4.97 -15.75 6.53
N LEU A 70 6.11 -15.42 5.94
CA LEU A 70 6.51 -15.83 4.60
C LEU A 70 7.54 -16.95 4.70
N ILE A 71 7.35 -18.01 3.91
CA ILE A 71 8.36 -19.04 3.69
C ILE A 71 8.96 -18.80 2.32
N THR A 72 10.25 -18.54 2.26
CA THR A 72 10.97 -18.22 1.03
C THR A 72 12.18 -19.13 0.82
N THR A 73 12.69 -19.16 -0.40
CA THR A 73 13.94 -19.89 -0.69
C THR A 73 15.16 -19.10 -0.20
N LYS A 74 16.25 -19.76 0.19
CA LYS A 74 17.48 -19.07 0.64
C LYS A 74 18.09 -18.16 -0.43
N ALA A 75 17.85 -18.46 -1.70
CA ALA A 75 18.26 -17.66 -2.86
C ALA A 75 17.31 -16.49 -3.17
N SER A 76 16.25 -16.28 -2.38
CA SER A 76 15.37 -15.11 -2.52
C SER A 76 16.03 -13.85 -1.96
N ASN A 77 15.68 -12.70 -2.53
CA ASN A 77 16.15 -11.41 -2.06
C ASN A 77 15.37 -11.06 -0.78
N ILE A 78 16.06 -11.13 0.35
CA ILE A 78 15.45 -10.89 1.67
C ILE A 78 14.87 -9.47 1.81
N VAL A 79 15.47 -8.47 1.17
CA VAL A 79 14.98 -7.09 1.23
C VAL A 79 13.63 -6.96 0.54
N GLU A 80 13.46 -7.67 -0.57
CA GLU A 80 12.20 -7.73 -1.29
C GLU A 80 11.16 -8.56 -0.56
N ASP A 81 11.54 -9.73 -0.02
CA ASP A 81 10.68 -10.57 0.81
C ASP A 81 10.15 -9.78 2.03
N LEU A 82 11.01 -8.98 2.69
CA LEU A 82 10.61 -8.08 3.79
C LEU A 82 9.70 -6.95 3.30
N GLY A 83 9.91 -6.44 2.08
CA GLY A 83 9.02 -5.48 1.44
C GLY A 83 7.61 -6.06 1.22
N THR A 84 7.54 -7.28 0.69
CA THR A 84 6.29 -8.04 0.51
C THR A 84 5.60 -8.29 1.83
N LEU A 85 6.32 -8.76 2.85
CA LEU A 85 5.77 -9.01 4.18
C LEU A 85 5.13 -7.76 4.77
N ARG A 86 5.79 -6.60 4.66
CA ARG A 86 5.27 -5.31 5.15
C ARG A 86 4.06 -4.82 4.36
N LEU A 87 3.97 -5.13 3.07
CA LEU A 87 2.78 -4.82 2.26
C LEU A 87 1.61 -5.70 2.72
N LEU A 88 1.82 -7.01 2.82
CA LEU A 88 0.81 -7.95 3.31
C LEU A 88 0.33 -7.62 4.73
N ALA A 89 1.23 -7.18 5.62
CA ALA A 89 0.87 -6.76 6.98
C ALA A 89 -0.06 -5.54 7.02
N LYS A 90 -0.08 -4.69 5.98
CA LYS A 90 -1.05 -3.59 5.83
C LYS A 90 -2.35 -4.03 5.18
N VAL A 91 -2.26 -4.97 4.23
CA VAL A 91 -3.42 -5.48 3.49
C VAL A 91 -4.34 -6.28 4.41
N VAL A 92 -3.78 -7.06 5.35
CA VAL A 92 -4.58 -7.84 6.32
C VAL A 92 -5.59 -6.96 7.08
N PRO A 93 -5.20 -5.92 7.83
CA PRO A 93 -6.17 -5.05 8.52
C PRO A 93 -7.08 -4.25 7.57
N ASP A 94 -6.61 -3.90 6.36
CA ASP A 94 -7.42 -3.19 5.35
C ASP A 94 -8.59 -4.06 4.85
N VAL A 95 -8.37 -5.38 4.74
CA VAL A 95 -9.39 -6.35 4.34
C VAL A 95 -10.28 -6.76 5.53
N THR A 96 -9.70 -7.03 6.70
CA THR A 96 -10.45 -7.58 7.84
C THR A 96 -11.11 -6.52 8.73
N GLY A 97 -10.78 -5.23 8.55
CA GLY A 97 -11.22 -4.10 9.38
C GLY A 97 -10.71 -4.10 10.83
N SER A 98 -10.27 -5.26 11.35
CA SER A 98 -9.64 -5.42 12.66
C SER A 98 -8.66 -6.59 12.65
N VAL A 99 -7.62 -6.53 13.48
CA VAL A 99 -6.59 -7.58 13.59
C VAL A 99 -6.95 -8.55 14.71
N SER A 100 -8.05 -9.31 14.53
CA SER A 100 -8.48 -10.36 15.46
C SER A 100 -8.53 -11.73 14.79
N GLU A 101 -8.31 -12.81 15.56
CA GLU A 101 -8.38 -14.17 15.00
C GLU A 101 -9.76 -14.48 14.41
N HIS A 102 -10.82 -13.91 14.97
CA HIS A 102 -12.18 -14.08 14.45
C HIS A 102 -12.33 -13.42 13.08
N ALA A 103 -11.92 -12.15 12.94
CA ALA A 103 -12.00 -11.41 11.69
C ALA A 103 -11.16 -12.05 10.58
N VAL A 104 -9.96 -12.55 10.90
CA VAL A 104 -9.11 -13.26 9.93
C VAL A 104 -9.78 -14.54 9.40
N ASN A 105 -10.50 -15.28 10.24
CA ASN A 105 -11.22 -16.47 9.81
C ASN A 105 -12.47 -16.13 8.99
N GLU A 106 -13.19 -15.07 9.36
CA GLU A 106 -14.38 -14.61 8.64
C GLU A 106 -14.04 -14.14 7.22
N HIS A 107 -12.94 -13.39 7.08
CA HIS A 107 -12.48 -12.80 5.81
C HIS A 107 -11.36 -13.62 5.13
N ALA A 108 -11.24 -14.91 5.42
CA ALA A 108 -10.13 -15.74 4.95
C ALA A 108 -10.00 -15.79 3.41
N PHE A 109 -11.11 -15.82 2.68
CA PHE A 109 -11.10 -15.82 1.21
C PHE A 109 -10.65 -14.48 0.62
N GLU A 110 -11.08 -13.37 1.21
CA GLU A 110 -10.70 -12.02 0.77
C GLU A 110 -9.20 -11.80 1.02
N ILE A 111 -8.67 -12.30 2.15
CA ILE A 111 -7.23 -12.30 2.41
C ILE A 111 -6.49 -13.11 1.34
N ILE A 112 -6.99 -14.28 0.95
CA ILE A 112 -6.37 -15.10 -0.12
C ILE A 112 -6.32 -14.33 -1.45
N PHE A 113 -7.43 -13.69 -1.83
CA PHE A 113 -7.46 -12.88 -3.05
C PHE A 113 -6.50 -11.70 -2.96
N ALA A 114 -6.47 -11.01 -1.81
CA ALA A 114 -5.58 -9.89 -1.62
C ALA A 114 -4.10 -10.31 -1.64
N PHE A 115 -3.80 -11.53 -1.19
CA PHE A 115 -2.47 -12.13 -1.26
C PHE A 115 -2.09 -12.48 -2.71
N ASP A 116 -3.03 -12.96 -3.52
CA ASP A 116 -2.83 -13.26 -4.94
C ASP A 116 -2.61 -11.98 -5.78
N GLU A 117 -3.15 -10.82 -5.37
CA GLU A 117 -2.85 -9.52 -5.99
C GLU A 117 -1.43 -9.02 -5.67
N VAL A 118 -0.84 -9.46 -4.56
CA VAL A 118 0.53 -9.06 -4.15
C VAL A 118 1.59 -10.03 -4.67
N LEU A 119 1.23 -11.30 -4.82
CA LEU A 119 2.12 -12.39 -5.21
C LEU A 119 1.50 -13.24 -6.32
N THR A 120 2.17 -13.30 -7.47
CA THR A 120 1.76 -14.14 -8.60
C THR A 120 1.86 -15.64 -8.25
N THR A 121 1.23 -16.52 -9.05
CA THR A 121 1.28 -18.01 -8.99
C THR A 121 2.68 -18.65 -9.21
N GLY A 122 3.75 -17.90 -8.99
CA GLY A 122 5.13 -18.40 -8.91
C GLY A 122 5.91 -17.78 -7.76
N GLY A 123 5.24 -17.09 -6.83
CA GLY A 123 5.83 -16.46 -5.65
C GLY A 123 6.68 -15.21 -5.96
N TYR A 124 6.40 -14.55 -7.07
CA TYR A 124 7.01 -13.29 -7.47
C TYR A 124 6.16 -12.13 -6.96
N LYS A 125 6.82 -11.10 -6.43
CA LYS A 125 6.17 -9.88 -5.95
C LYS A 125 5.67 -9.07 -7.14
N GLU A 126 4.45 -8.56 -7.04
CA GLU A 126 3.93 -7.54 -7.93
C GLU A 126 4.05 -6.15 -7.29
N ASP A 127 4.45 -5.16 -8.10
CA ASP A 127 4.57 -3.76 -7.65
C ASP A 127 3.20 -3.08 -7.73
N ILE A 128 2.36 -3.36 -6.74
CA ILE A 128 1.00 -2.84 -6.61
C ILE A 128 0.84 -2.01 -5.33
N SER A 129 0.02 -0.95 -5.37
CA SER A 129 -0.30 -0.14 -4.19
C SER A 129 -1.53 -0.70 -3.45
N PRO A 130 -1.64 -0.52 -2.12
CA PRO A 130 -2.81 -0.97 -1.35
C PRO A 130 -4.16 -0.48 -1.92
N SER A 131 -4.19 0.74 -2.45
CA SER A 131 -5.37 1.30 -3.11
C SER A 131 -5.80 0.51 -4.35
N THR A 132 -4.84 0.06 -5.16
CA THR A 132 -5.12 -0.73 -6.36
C THR A 132 -5.55 -2.15 -5.99
N ILE A 133 -4.96 -2.72 -4.93
CA ILE A 133 -5.42 -4.01 -4.38
C ILE A 133 -6.91 -3.90 -4.01
N ARG A 134 -7.34 -2.83 -3.32
CA ARG A 134 -8.77 -2.59 -3.03
C ARG A 134 -9.65 -2.58 -4.28
N THR A 135 -9.27 -1.80 -5.29
CA THR A 135 -10.03 -1.74 -6.55
C THR A 135 -10.07 -3.09 -7.27
N ASN A 136 -8.98 -3.86 -7.23
CA ASN A 136 -8.94 -5.19 -7.85
C ASN A 136 -9.82 -6.19 -7.07
N LEU A 137 -9.86 -6.09 -5.74
CA LEU A 137 -10.72 -6.89 -4.87
C LEU A 137 -12.21 -6.62 -5.07
N GLU A 138 -12.61 -5.43 -5.55
CA GLU A 138 -13.99 -5.15 -5.97
C GLU A 138 -14.41 -5.99 -7.19
N MET A 139 -13.45 -6.61 -7.90
CA MET A 139 -13.63 -7.42 -9.10
C MET A 139 -14.50 -6.73 -10.17
N HIS A 140 -14.50 -5.39 -10.20
CA HIS A 140 -15.38 -4.62 -11.05
C HIS A 140 -14.77 -4.44 -12.45
N SER A 141 -15.26 -5.21 -13.43
CA SER A 141 -14.83 -5.09 -14.83
C SER A 141 -15.70 -4.11 -15.62
N HIS A 142 -15.11 -2.98 -16.03
CA HIS A 142 -15.80 -2.00 -16.88
C HIS A 142 -16.11 -2.55 -18.29
N GLU A 143 -15.29 -3.47 -18.79
CA GLU A 143 -15.54 -4.14 -20.07
C GLU A 143 -16.79 -5.03 -20.01
N GLU A 144 -16.98 -5.74 -18.90
CA GLU A 144 -18.18 -6.56 -18.67
C GLU A 144 -19.44 -5.69 -18.58
N GLU A 145 -19.38 -4.58 -17.85
CA GLU A 145 -20.48 -3.62 -17.74
C GLU A 145 -20.89 -3.07 -19.11
N MET A 146 -19.91 -2.67 -19.93
CA MET A 146 -20.17 -2.21 -21.31
C MET A 146 -20.76 -3.32 -22.19
N ALA A 147 -20.27 -4.55 -22.06
CA ALA A 147 -20.78 -5.69 -22.82
C ALA A 147 -22.24 -6.01 -22.46
N LEU A 148 -22.58 -5.99 -21.16
CA LEU A 148 -23.94 -6.15 -20.65
C LEU A 148 -24.86 -5.03 -21.15
N MET A 149 -24.40 -3.77 -21.12
CA MET A 149 -25.15 -2.62 -21.62
C MET A 149 -25.43 -2.75 -23.13
N LEU A 150 -24.43 -3.14 -23.92
CA LEU A 150 -24.58 -3.32 -25.36
C LEU A 150 -25.54 -4.47 -25.69
N LYS A 151 -25.45 -5.58 -24.94
CA LYS A 151 -26.36 -6.71 -25.09
C LYS A 151 -27.80 -6.30 -24.79
N LYS A 152 -28.02 -5.60 -23.68
CA LYS A 152 -29.35 -5.09 -23.30
C LYS A 152 -29.91 -4.12 -24.34
N SER A 153 -29.09 -3.19 -24.83
CA SER A 153 -29.49 -2.26 -25.89
C SER A 153 -29.89 -2.98 -27.18
N LYS A 154 -29.17 -4.03 -27.57
CA LYS A 154 -29.52 -4.87 -28.73
C LYS A 154 -30.83 -5.63 -28.53
N GLU A 155 -31.05 -6.19 -27.34
CA GLU A 155 -32.29 -6.89 -27.00
C GLU A 155 -33.51 -5.94 -27.01
N ASP A 156 -33.37 -4.75 -26.44
CA ASP A 156 -34.43 -3.74 -26.42
C ASP A 156 -34.75 -3.22 -27.83
N ALA A 157 -33.72 -2.95 -28.64
CA ALA A 157 -33.90 -2.56 -30.04
C ALA A 157 -34.60 -3.64 -30.86
N ALA A 158 -34.24 -4.92 -30.66
CA ALA A 158 -34.92 -6.04 -31.32
C ALA A 158 -36.38 -6.16 -30.86
N ARG A 159 -36.67 -5.94 -29.57
CA ARG A 159 -38.03 -5.98 -29.02
C ARG A 159 -38.91 -4.87 -29.59
N GLU A 160 -38.39 -3.65 -29.69
CA GLU A 160 -39.14 -2.51 -30.25
C GLU A 160 -39.40 -2.69 -31.75
N GLN A 161 -38.43 -3.19 -32.50
CA GLN A 161 -38.63 -3.55 -33.91
C GLN A 161 -39.70 -4.65 -34.07
N MET A 162 -39.66 -5.70 -33.25
CA MET A 162 -40.71 -6.73 -33.28
C MET A 162 -42.09 -6.17 -32.94
N GLN A 163 -42.20 -5.28 -31.96
CA GLN A 163 -43.49 -4.67 -31.58
C GLN A 163 -44.03 -3.74 -32.66
N SER A 164 -43.18 -2.92 -33.29
CA SER A 164 -43.59 -2.03 -34.38
C SER A 164 -44.05 -2.83 -35.61
N GLN A 165 -43.34 -3.91 -35.97
CA GLN A 165 -43.74 -4.80 -37.06
C GLN A 165 -45.04 -5.54 -36.73
N ALA A 166 -45.20 -6.05 -35.51
CA ALA A 166 -46.43 -6.70 -35.07
C ALA A 166 -47.65 -5.75 -35.12
N LYS A 167 -47.45 -4.49 -34.70
CA LYS A 167 -48.49 -3.45 -34.79
C LYS A 167 -48.83 -3.14 -36.24
N ALA A 168 -47.84 -2.96 -37.11
CA ALA A 168 -48.06 -2.71 -38.53
C ALA A 168 -48.81 -3.86 -39.23
N ILE A 169 -48.48 -5.12 -38.91
CA ILE A 169 -49.19 -6.29 -39.44
C ILE A 169 -50.65 -6.30 -38.94
N LYS A 170 -50.87 -6.04 -37.65
CA LYS A 170 -52.22 -5.98 -37.06
C LYS A 170 -53.08 -4.87 -37.67
N ASP A 171 -52.51 -3.69 -37.87
CA ASP A 171 -53.20 -2.56 -38.48
C ASP A 171 -53.53 -2.86 -39.95
N ARG A 172 -52.64 -3.52 -40.69
CA ARG A 172 -52.89 -3.96 -42.07
C ARG A 172 -53.99 -5.03 -42.16
N GLN A 173 -54.03 -5.98 -41.23
CA GLN A 173 -55.10 -6.97 -41.14
C GLN A 173 -56.45 -6.31 -40.80
N MET A 174 -56.46 -5.34 -39.87
CA MET A 174 -57.67 -4.63 -39.49
C MET A 174 -58.19 -3.73 -40.62
N ALA A 175 -57.31 -3.08 -41.38
CA ALA A 175 -57.66 -2.33 -42.57
C ALA A 175 -58.27 -3.23 -43.66
N ALA A 176 -57.68 -4.40 -43.92
CA ALA A 176 -58.22 -5.38 -44.86
C ALA A 176 -59.60 -5.93 -44.43
N LEU A 177 -59.80 -6.16 -43.13
CA LEU A 177 -61.09 -6.56 -42.57
C LEU A 177 -62.15 -5.45 -42.71
N ARG A 178 -61.75 -4.20 -42.51
CA ARG A 178 -62.64 -3.03 -42.62
C ARG A 178 -63.02 -2.74 -44.07
N ASP A 179 -62.09 -2.90 -45.01
CA ASP A 179 -62.34 -2.79 -46.45
C ASP A 179 -63.30 -3.89 -46.94
N SER A 180 -63.15 -5.11 -46.42
CA SER A 180 -64.08 -6.22 -46.63
C SER A 180 -65.49 -5.98 -46.05
N LEU A 181 -65.66 -5.07 -45.08
CA LEU A 181 -66.97 -4.73 -44.48
C LEU A 181 -67.66 -3.54 -45.18
N MET A 182 -66.91 -2.62 -45.78
CA MET A 182 -67.45 -1.40 -46.42
C MET A 182 -67.81 -1.61 -47.91
N HIS A 183 -67.23 -2.61 -48.58
CA HIS A 183 -67.60 -3.04 -49.94
C HIS A 183 -68.72 -4.08 -49.93
N GLY A 184 -69.89 -3.69 -49.43
CA GLY A 184 -71.04 -4.59 -49.30
C GLY A 184 -71.46 -5.29 -50.61
N GLY A 185 -71.72 -6.60 -50.50
CA GLY A 185 -72.68 -7.30 -51.35
C GLY A 185 -72.24 -8.68 -51.86
N ASN A 186 -72.41 -9.74 -51.07
CA ASN A 186 -73.49 -10.72 -51.27
C ASN A 186 -73.40 -11.86 -50.24
N ALA A 187 -74.53 -12.15 -49.60
CA ALA A 187 -74.70 -13.28 -48.71
C ALA A 187 -74.78 -14.58 -49.53
N SER A 188 -73.86 -15.52 -49.29
CA SER A 188 -74.07 -16.98 -49.42
C SER A 188 -72.74 -17.76 -49.38
N ALA A 189 -72.00 -17.68 -48.28
CA ALA A 189 -71.03 -18.72 -47.96
C ALA A 189 -70.88 -18.82 -46.44
N ARG A 190 -71.31 -19.96 -45.92
CA ARG A 190 -71.27 -20.35 -44.50
C ARG A 190 -69.80 -20.30 -44.03
N PRO A 191 -69.43 -19.57 -42.96
CA PRO A 191 -68.13 -19.75 -42.36
C PRO A 191 -68.19 -20.97 -41.44
N GLN A 192 -67.76 -22.12 -41.97
CA GLN A 192 -67.45 -23.29 -41.16
C GLN A 192 -66.09 -23.03 -40.47
N THR A 193 -66.17 -22.63 -39.20
CA THR A 193 -65.20 -22.89 -38.13
C THR A 193 -63.88 -23.54 -38.56
N GLY A 194 -62.81 -22.75 -38.59
CA GLY A 194 -61.46 -23.23 -38.89
C GLY A 194 -60.42 -22.41 -38.14
N MET A 195 -60.52 -22.47 -36.81
CA MET A 195 -59.55 -21.96 -35.85
C MET A 195 -58.18 -22.62 -36.11
N VAL A 196 -57.24 -21.91 -36.74
CA VAL A 196 -55.84 -22.36 -36.80
C VAL A 196 -55.19 -22.03 -35.47
N GLY A 197 -55.24 -23.05 -34.61
CA GLY A 197 -54.70 -23.07 -33.28
C GLY A 197 -53.21 -23.33 -33.23
N PHE A 198 -52.68 -22.87 -32.10
CA PHE A 198 -51.54 -23.37 -31.35
C PHE A 198 -51.40 -24.91 -31.35
N GLY A 199 -50.17 -25.43 -31.42
CA GLY A 199 -49.80 -26.85 -31.22
C GLY A 199 -49.25 -27.50 -32.50
N GLY A 200 -48.12 -28.21 -32.53
CA GLY A 200 -47.50 -29.04 -31.51
C GLY A 200 -47.60 -30.52 -31.92
N GLY A 201 -46.50 -31.08 -32.42
CA GLY A 201 -46.22 -32.53 -32.33
C GLY A 201 -46.29 -33.39 -33.61
N GLY A 202 -45.17 -34.06 -33.90
CA GLY A 202 -45.10 -35.33 -34.66
C GLY A 202 -44.14 -35.29 -35.85
N PRO A 203 -43.20 -36.24 -35.95
CA PRO A 203 -43.59 -37.49 -36.61
C PRO A 203 -43.13 -38.78 -35.93
N GLN A 204 -43.92 -39.81 -36.22
CA GLN A 204 -43.80 -41.20 -35.81
C GLN A 204 -42.63 -41.94 -36.49
N ARG A 205 -42.02 -42.87 -35.73
CA ARG A 205 -41.36 -44.12 -36.21
C ARG A 205 -42.36 -44.95 -37.05
N PRO A 206 -42.01 -46.01 -37.83
CA PRO A 206 -40.88 -46.93 -37.56
C PRO A 206 -40.18 -47.61 -38.77
N GLY A 207 -38.95 -48.10 -38.51
CA GLY A 207 -38.63 -49.51 -38.82
C GLY A 207 -37.73 -49.82 -40.03
N GLY A 208 -36.45 -50.10 -39.73
CA GLY A 208 -35.70 -51.24 -40.32
C GLY A 208 -34.93 -51.00 -41.63
N PRO A 209 -33.91 -51.84 -41.93
CA PRO A 209 -32.54 -51.33 -42.14
C PRO A 209 -31.92 -51.69 -43.50
N GLY A 210 -30.95 -50.87 -43.93
CA GLY A 210 -30.01 -51.15 -45.03
C GLY A 210 -29.21 -49.87 -45.29
N GLY A 211 -27.89 -49.79 -45.10
CA GLY A 211 -26.87 -50.81 -45.28
C GLY A 211 -26.12 -50.54 -46.57
N PHE A 212 -25.30 -49.49 -46.62
CA PHE A 212 -24.23 -49.35 -47.62
C PHE A 212 -23.03 -48.60 -47.03
N SER A 213 -21.93 -49.34 -46.99
CA SER A 213 -20.58 -48.94 -46.61
C SER A 213 -19.73 -48.94 -47.88
N MET A 214 -18.91 -47.92 -48.09
CA MET A 214 -17.51 -48.09 -48.49
C MET A 214 -16.83 -46.73 -48.50
N ASP A 215 -15.81 -46.60 -47.67
CA ASP A 215 -14.66 -45.77 -47.96
C ASP A 215 -13.39 -46.62 -47.92
N ASN A 216 -12.45 -46.16 -48.72
CA ASN A 216 -11.31 -46.83 -49.32
C ASN A 216 -10.24 -47.40 -48.34
N VAL A 217 -9.81 -48.62 -48.66
CA VAL A 217 -8.44 -48.98 -49.12
C VAL A 217 -7.23 -48.46 -48.32
N PHE A 218 -6.54 -49.45 -47.70
CA PHE A 218 -5.10 -49.55 -47.36
C PHE A 218 -4.56 -48.71 -46.19
N GLY A 219 -3.72 -49.21 -45.29
CA GLY A 219 -3.00 -50.47 -45.13
C GLY A 219 -2.24 -50.41 -43.79
N GLN A 220 -2.32 -51.48 -42.98
CA GLN A 220 -1.21 -52.39 -42.63
C GLN A 220 -0.41 -52.04 -41.35
N GLY A 221 -0.35 -53.03 -40.44
CA GLY A 221 0.64 -53.18 -39.35
C GLY A 221 0.04 -53.01 -37.95
N ALA A 222 -0.56 -54.03 -37.33
CA ALA A 222 0.10 -55.01 -36.44
C ALA A 222 0.78 -54.36 -35.20
N GLY A 223 0.49 -54.71 -33.94
CA GLY A 223 -0.38 -55.72 -33.34
C GLY A 223 -0.19 -55.71 -31.81
N ALA A 224 -1.14 -56.34 -31.10
CA ALA A 224 -1.10 -56.88 -29.72
C ALA A 224 -0.71 -55.89 -28.58
N GLY A 225 -1.59 -55.61 -27.60
CA GLY A 225 -2.06 -56.53 -26.53
C GLY A 225 -1.05 -56.45 -25.36
N ALA A 226 -1.38 -56.27 -24.08
CA ALA A 226 -2.55 -56.65 -23.32
C ALA A 226 -2.41 -56.12 -21.86
N PHE A 227 -3.55 -55.68 -21.30
CA PHE A 227 -4.08 -55.91 -19.94
C PHE A 227 -3.31 -55.47 -18.67
N GLY A 228 -4.03 -54.66 -17.88
CA GLY A 228 -3.84 -54.47 -16.43
C GLY A 228 -4.92 -53.55 -15.86
N GLU A 229 -6.09 -54.11 -15.52
CA GLU A 229 -7.13 -53.54 -14.64
C GLU A 229 -6.89 -54.02 -13.18
N PRO A 230 -7.63 -53.57 -12.16
CA PRO A 230 -8.31 -52.27 -11.94
C PRO A 230 -8.11 -51.73 -10.50
N SER A 231 -8.43 -50.46 -10.24
CA SER A 231 -9.09 -50.04 -8.99
C SER A 231 -9.72 -48.66 -9.11
N ASP A 232 -10.97 -48.57 -8.68
CA ASP A 232 -11.94 -47.50 -8.86
C ASP A 232 -11.60 -46.15 -8.22
N ASN A 233 -11.83 -45.06 -8.97
CA ASN A 233 -12.23 -43.79 -8.38
C ASN A 233 -13.16 -43.00 -9.34
N PRO A 234 -14.44 -42.79 -9.00
CA PRO A 234 -15.49 -42.42 -9.97
C PRO A 234 -15.62 -40.92 -10.30
N TYR A 235 -14.57 -40.11 -10.13
CA TYR A 235 -14.63 -38.66 -10.39
C TYR A 235 -13.47 -38.08 -11.24
N ALA A 236 -12.72 -38.92 -11.95
CA ALA A 236 -11.46 -38.48 -12.58
C ALA A 236 -11.56 -37.78 -13.95
N ASN A 237 -12.73 -37.61 -14.59
CA ASN A 237 -12.77 -37.07 -15.97
C ASN A 237 -14.02 -36.25 -16.32
N LEU A 238 -14.14 -35.04 -15.78
CA LEU A 238 -15.02 -34.01 -16.31
C LEU A 238 -14.20 -32.77 -16.64
N GLY A 239 -13.91 -32.57 -17.94
CA GLY A 239 -13.43 -31.28 -18.42
C GLY A 239 -12.35 -31.28 -19.50
N LYS A 240 -12.42 -32.13 -20.53
CA LYS A 240 -11.74 -31.87 -21.82
C LYS A 240 -12.52 -32.47 -22.99
N SER A 241 -13.18 -31.62 -23.78
CA SER A 241 -13.59 -31.95 -25.16
C SER A 241 -12.91 -30.97 -26.12
N LYS A 242 -12.18 -31.54 -27.08
CA LYS A 242 -11.50 -30.90 -28.20
C LYS A 242 -12.50 -30.64 -29.33
N GLU A 243 -12.57 -29.42 -29.84
CA GLU A 243 -12.94 -29.13 -31.25
C GLU A 243 -12.16 -27.90 -31.76
N PRO A 244 -11.90 -27.78 -33.08
CA PRO A 244 -10.75 -27.06 -33.64
C PRO A 244 -11.00 -25.57 -33.98
N GLU A 245 -9.92 -24.77 -33.91
CA GLU A 245 -9.87 -23.34 -34.29
C GLU A 245 -10.01 -23.10 -35.81
N PRO A 246 -10.74 -22.04 -36.23
CA PRO A 246 -10.58 -21.44 -37.55
C PRO A 246 -9.54 -20.29 -37.54
N GLU A 247 -8.67 -20.27 -38.56
CA GLU A 247 -7.63 -19.25 -38.79
C GLU A 247 -8.17 -17.84 -39.12
N ALA A 248 -7.36 -16.84 -38.80
CA ALA A 248 -7.65 -15.40 -38.89
C ALA A 248 -7.65 -14.82 -40.32
N PRO A 249 -8.48 -13.80 -40.62
CA PRO A 249 -8.30 -12.99 -41.81
C PRO A 249 -7.47 -11.72 -41.54
N LYS A 250 -6.41 -11.54 -42.34
CA LYS A 250 -5.63 -10.29 -42.46
C LYS A 250 -6.35 -9.29 -43.37
N VAL A 251 -6.43 -8.01 -42.98
CA VAL A 251 -6.60 -6.91 -43.96
C VAL A 251 -5.86 -5.63 -43.54
N MET A 252 -5.44 -4.91 -44.58
CA MET A 252 -4.38 -3.92 -44.68
C MET A 252 -4.77 -2.50 -44.26
N ALA A 253 -3.75 -1.69 -43.97
CA ALA A 253 -3.82 -0.27 -43.68
C ALA A 253 -4.23 0.61 -44.88
N LYS A 254 -5.07 1.62 -44.64
CA LYS A 254 -5.09 2.90 -45.38
C LYS A 254 -5.84 3.97 -44.55
N GLY A 255 -5.19 5.11 -44.33
CA GLY A 255 -5.70 6.18 -43.47
C GLY A 255 -6.71 7.13 -44.11
N MET A 256 -7.30 8.01 -43.29
CA MET A 256 -7.76 9.35 -43.66
C MET A 256 -8.01 10.23 -42.42
N LYS A 257 -7.88 11.54 -42.64
CA LYS A 257 -7.78 12.69 -41.71
C LYS A 257 -9.11 13.46 -41.66
N LEU A 258 -9.25 14.37 -40.67
CA LEU A 258 -10.26 15.44 -40.46
C LEU A 258 -11.46 15.03 -39.57
N GLY A 259 -11.97 15.82 -38.63
CA GLY A 259 -11.75 17.21 -38.20
C GLY A 259 -12.72 17.53 -37.04
N GLY A 260 -12.52 18.66 -36.36
CA GLY A 260 -13.11 18.97 -35.04
C GLY A 260 -14.62 19.21 -34.97
N VAL A 261 -15.16 19.29 -33.74
CA VAL A 261 -15.72 20.51 -33.08
C VAL A 261 -16.54 20.12 -31.84
N GLY A 262 -16.22 20.72 -30.69
CA GLY A 262 -17.21 21.31 -29.77
C GLY A 262 -17.77 20.51 -28.58
N GLY A 263 -17.56 21.03 -27.36
CA GLY A 263 -18.70 21.24 -26.45
C GLY A 263 -18.76 20.51 -25.10
N THR A 264 -17.87 20.89 -24.17
CA THR A 264 -18.15 21.25 -22.75
C THR A 264 -19.22 20.56 -21.88
N LYS A 265 -18.74 20.24 -20.65
CA LYS A 265 -19.38 20.39 -19.32
C LYS A 265 -20.37 19.32 -18.88
N LYS A 266 -19.86 18.38 -18.07
CA LYS A 266 -20.47 17.83 -16.84
C LYS A 266 -19.50 16.80 -16.22
N LYS A 267 -18.50 17.24 -15.45
CA LYS A 267 -17.72 16.31 -14.60
C LYS A 267 -17.13 16.91 -13.32
N ASP A 268 -17.53 18.13 -12.94
CA ASP A 268 -16.94 18.82 -11.77
C ASP A 268 -17.75 18.69 -10.47
N SER A 269 -18.88 17.96 -10.45
CA SER A 269 -19.75 17.86 -9.26
C SER A 269 -19.70 16.51 -8.53
N LEU A 270 -18.90 15.54 -9.00
CA LEU A 270 -18.79 14.21 -8.38
C LEU A 270 -17.40 13.96 -7.75
N MET A 271 -16.35 14.65 -8.20
CA MET A 271 -15.02 14.56 -7.55
C MET A 271 -14.91 15.35 -6.24
N ALA A 272 -15.81 16.30 -5.99
CA ALA A 272 -15.81 17.08 -4.74
C ALA A 272 -16.38 16.27 -3.54
N GLY A 273 -17.11 15.19 -3.79
CA GLY A 273 -17.68 14.33 -2.73
C GLY A 273 -16.75 13.19 -2.27
N MET A 274 -15.69 12.87 -3.03
CA MET A 274 -14.80 11.73 -2.77
C MET A 274 -13.45 12.14 -2.14
N LEU A 275 -13.21 13.44 -1.99
CA LEU A 275 -12.00 14.00 -1.36
C LEU A 275 -12.17 14.23 0.16
N ALA A 276 -13.31 13.83 0.73
CA ALA A 276 -13.60 14.00 2.16
C ALA A 276 -13.33 12.75 3.01
N GLU A 277 -13.00 11.60 2.40
CA GLU A 277 -12.75 10.35 3.13
C GLU A 277 -11.58 9.57 2.50
N ASP A 278 -10.35 10.07 2.64
CA ASP A 278 -9.18 9.19 2.54
C ASP A 278 -7.94 9.88 3.12
N ASN A 279 -7.76 9.71 4.43
CA ASN A 279 -6.50 10.00 5.11
C ASN A 279 -6.09 8.74 5.87
N LEU A 280 -5.28 7.85 5.27
CA LEU A 280 -4.39 7.00 6.05
C LEU A 280 -3.20 6.45 5.24
N GLY A 281 -2.02 7.00 5.56
CA GLY A 281 -0.73 6.60 5.00
C GLY A 281 -0.09 5.42 5.71
N SER A 282 0.41 4.51 4.88
CA SER A 282 1.53 3.55 5.03
C SER A 282 2.33 3.50 6.36
N GLY A 283 2.27 2.35 7.05
CA GLY A 283 3.17 1.98 8.16
C GLY A 283 4.50 1.29 7.77
N PHE A 284 5.54 1.49 8.58
CA PHE A 284 6.64 0.56 8.77
C PHE A 284 6.81 0.42 10.29
N GLY A 285 6.73 -0.83 10.77
CA GLY A 285 7.23 -1.36 12.04
C GLY A 285 7.18 -0.50 13.30
N ASN A 286 6.10 -0.61 14.07
CA ASN A 286 6.08 -0.23 15.49
C ASN A 286 6.71 -1.34 16.33
N ALA A 287 7.78 -1.02 17.06
CA ALA A 287 7.94 -1.53 18.42
C ALA A 287 6.68 -1.09 19.19
N ALA A 288 6.11 -1.95 20.03
CA ALA A 288 4.95 -1.56 20.84
C ALA A 288 5.27 -0.27 21.58
N ASP A 289 4.53 0.80 21.30
CA ASP A 289 4.64 2.12 21.93
C ASP A 289 4.05 1.99 23.34
N PRO A 290 4.86 1.79 24.39
CA PRO A 290 4.36 1.48 25.72
C PRO A 290 3.70 2.69 26.39
N PHE A 291 3.96 3.89 25.84
CA PHE A 291 3.57 5.15 26.44
C PHE A 291 2.51 5.91 25.65
N GLY A 292 2.22 5.50 24.41
CA GLY A 292 1.26 6.15 23.52
C GLY A 292 1.77 7.50 23.01
N LEU A 293 3.09 7.66 22.88
CA LEU A 293 3.78 8.91 22.55
C LEU A 293 3.82 9.21 21.05
N GLY A 294 3.19 8.38 20.21
CA GLY A 294 3.02 8.72 18.80
C GLY A 294 4.32 8.66 18.01
N ILE A 295 5.18 7.69 18.32
CA ILE A 295 6.42 7.42 17.58
C ILE A 295 6.13 6.87 16.15
N GLY A 296 4.86 6.79 15.75
CA GLY A 296 4.40 6.47 14.40
C GLY A 296 3.16 7.29 14.00
N ALA A 297 3.27 7.89 12.80
CA ALA A 297 2.26 8.64 12.03
C ALA A 297 1.55 9.83 12.73
N PRO A 298 1.43 11.00 12.08
CA PRO A 298 0.71 12.14 12.66
C PRO A 298 -0.76 11.78 12.92
N ALA A 299 -1.30 12.28 14.03
CA ALA A 299 -2.71 12.20 14.37
C ALA A 299 -3.58 12.64 13.18
N ALA A 300 -4.69 11.92 12.95
CA ALA A 300 -5.61 12.15 11.85
C ALA A 300 -6.06 13.63 11.81
N MET A 301 -5.52 14.38 10.85
CA MET A 301 -5.98 15.73 10.57
C MET A 301 -7.43 15.69 10.13
N ALA A 302 -8.24 16.59 10.70
CA ALA A 302 -9.59 16.88 10.27
C ALA A 302 -9.64 17.16 8.75
N ALA A 303 -10.78 16.83 8.12
CA ALA A 303 -11.02 16.93 6.68
C ALA A 303 -10.43 18.22 6.05
N PRO A 304 -9.77 18.13 4.88
CA PRO A 304 -9.01 19.24 4.33
C PRO A 304 -9.96 20.39 3.96
N ALA A 305 -9.84 21.51 4.69
CA ALA A 305 -10.36 22.79 4.23
C ALA A 305 -9.75 23.10 2.84
N ALA A 306 -10.55 23.69 1.94
CA ALA A 306 -10.04 24.10 0.63
C ALA A 306 -8.72 24.89 0.80
N PRO A 307 -7.67 24.60 0.02
CA PRO A 307 -6.37 25.21 0.21
C PRO A 307 -6.49 26.73 0.12
N SER A 308 -6.18 27.42 1.23
CA SER A 308 -6.32 28.88 1.35
C SER A 308 -5.32 29.65 0.48
N ALA A 309 -4.27 28.98 -0.01
CA ALA A 309 -3.18 29.58 -0.77
C ALA A 309 -2.98 28.91 -2.15
N PRO A 310 -2.55 29.67 -3.17
CA PRO A 310 -2.21 29.16 -4.51
C PRO A 310 -1.21 28.00 -4.58
N ALA A 311 -0.37 27.82 -3.56
CA ALA A 311 0.60 26.74 -3.46
C ALA A 311 0.75 26.22 -2.03
N THR A 312 1.19 24.98 -1.89
CA THR A 312 1.59 24.37 -0.62
C THR A 312 3.03 23.88 -0.72
N ILE A 313 3.81 24.11 0.33
CA ILE A 313 5.19 23.65 0.47
C ILE A 313 5.28 22.78 1.72
N LEU A 314 5.82 21.59 1.56
CA LEU A 314 6.14 20.71 2.67
C LEU A 314 7.66 20.53 2.72
N VAL A 315 8.26 20.90 3.84
CA VAL A 315 9.67 20.68 4.15
C VAL A 315 9.74 19.64 5.26
N GLU A 316 10.33 18.49 4.98
CA GLU A 316 10.47 17.41 5.95
C GLU A 316 11.93 17.07 6.17
N GLU A 317 12.33 16.86 7.43
CA GLU A 317 13.62 16.29 7.81
C GLU A 317 13.46 15.07 8.73
N ARG A 318 14.33 14.08 8.48
CA ARG A 318 14.48 12.87 9.25
C ARG A 318 15.88 12.84 9.84
N VAL A 319 15.97 12.76 11.15
CA VAL A 319 17.23 12.83 11.89
C VAL A 319 17.65 11.43 12.31
N VAL A 320 18.88 11.05 11.97
CA VAL A 320 19.51 9.79 12.36
C VAL A 320 20.75 10.11 13.19
N VAL A 321 20.74 9.74 14.47
CA VAL A 321 21.84 9.97 15.41
C VAL A 321 22.12 8.69 16.20
N GLN A 322 23.40 8.33 16.28
CA GLN A 322 23.91 7.29 17.14
C GLN A 322 25.00 7.89 18.04
N MET A 323 24.82 7.78 19.35
CA MET A 323 25.77 8.26 20.36
C MET A 323 26.27 7.14 21.27
N SER A 324 27.42 7.37 21.92
CA SER A 324 27.93 6.53 23.01
C SER A 324 27.19 6.83 24.31
N ARG A 325 27.39 5.98 25.33
CA ARG A 325 26.83 6.13 26.69
C ARG A 325 27.21 7.45 27.34
N GLU A 326 28.39 7.95 27.00
CA GLU A 326 28.99 9.19 27.46
C GLU A 326 28.53 10.42 26.65
N GLY A 327 27.63 10.25 25.68
CA GLY A 327 27.10 11.33 24.84
C GLY A 327 27.96 11.67 23.62
N GLU A 328 29.03 10.93 23.33
CA GLU A 328 29.84 11.14 22.13
C GLU A 328 29.04 10.76 20.88
N VAL A 329 28.88 11.70 19.94
CA VAL A 329 28.15 11.46 18.69
C VAL A 329 29.02 10.61 17.74
N LYS A 330 28.71 9.32 17.62
CA LYS A 330 29.40 8.38 16.71
C LYS A 330 29.02 8.63 15.25
N SER A 331 27.75 8.92 14.99
CA SER A 331 27.26 9.28 13.66
C SER A 331 26.03 10.17 13.75
N SER A 332 25.94 11.16 12.87
CA SER A 332 24.79 12.05 12.76
C SER A 332 24.51 12.37 11.28
N GLU A 333 23.26 12.20 10.87
CA GLU A 333 22.80 12.37 9.49
C GLU A 333 21.38 12.94 9.48
N VAL A 334 21.15 13.99 8.71
CA VAL A 334 19.85 14.63 8.51
C VAL A 334 19.44 14.47 7.06
N LYS A 335 18.37 13.71 6.81
CA LYS A 335 17.81 13.49 5.48
C LYS A 335 16.58 14.36 5.31
N GLY A 336 16.60 15.27 4.34
CA GLY A 336 15.48 16.16 4.14
C GLY A 336 14.94 16.20 2.71
N SER A 337 13.73 16.75 2.58
CA SER A 337 13.09 16.97 1.29
C SER A 337 12.19 18.20 1.26
N ILE A 338 12.09 18.82 0.09
CA ILE A 338 11.10 19.86 -0.21
C ILE A 338 10.14 19.28 -1.25
N THR A 339 8.85 19.34 -0.93
CA THR A 339 7.75 18.99 -1.82
C THR A 339 6.92 20.23 -2.11
N TYR A 340 6.67 20.50 -3.39
CA TYR A 340 5.86 21.61 -3.85
C TYR A 340 4.56 21.09 -4.49
N THR A 341 3.44 21.68 -4.11
CA THR A 341 2.12 21.39 -4.71
C THR A 341 1.51 22.71 -5.21
N ALA A 342 1.20 22.77 -6.51
CA ALA A 342 0.38 23.86 -7.03
C ALA A 342 -1.08 23.58 -6.70
N ASN A 343 -1.76 24.47 -5.97
CA ASN A 343 -3.17 24.31 -5.62
C ASN A 343 -4.10 24.96 -6.65
N THR A 344 -3.60 26.00 -7.33
CA THR A 344 -4.34 26.76 -8.34
C THR A 344 -3.43 27.10 -9.52
N LYS A 345 -4.01 27.63 -10.60
CA LYS A 345 -3.25 28.12 -11.77
C LYS A 345 -2.18 29.16 -11.43
N ALA A 346 -2.41 29.97 -10.39
CA ALA A 346 -1.43 30.97 -9.96
C ALA A 346 -0.14 30.35 -9.41
N GLY A 347 -0.18 29.09 -8.95
CA GLY A 347 0.95 28.33 -8.44
C GLY A 347 1.63 27.40 -9.47
N GLU A 348 1.14 27.33 -10.71
CA GLU A 348 1.68 26.40 -11.72
C GLU A 348 3.10 26.76 -12.18
N MET A 349 3.41 28.05 -12.28
CA MET A 349 4.70 28.52 -12.79
C MET A 349 5.50 29.12 -11.64
N ALA A 350 6.18 28.28 -10.86
CA ALA A 350 6.85 28.71 -9.63
C ALA A 350 8.37 28.49 -9.65
N ASN A 351 9.09 29.43 -9.06
CA ASN A 351 10.48 29.32 -8.65
C ASN A 351 10.50 29.27 -7.12
N VAL A 352 10.99 28.17 -6.55
CA VAL A 352 11.25 28.05 -5.10
C VAL A 352 12.71 28.37 -4.88
N VAL A 353 13.01 29.43 -4.13
CA VAL A 353 14.38 29.91 -3.91
C VAL A 353 14.81 29.54 -2.50
N VAL A 354 16.01 28.95 -2.38
CA VAL A 354 16.63 28.60 -1.10
C VAL A 354 17.89 29.44 -0.84
N ASN A 355 18.25 29.61 0.42
CA ASN A 355 19.44 30.36 0.88
C ASN A 355 20.78 29.63 0.61
N LYS A 356 21.01 29.14 -0.62
CA LYS A 356 22.18 28.30 -0.98
C LYS A 356 23.53 28.91 -0.62
N SER A 357 23.72 30.20 -0.84
CA SER A 357 24.98 30.87 -0.49
C SER A 357 25.28 30.83 1.01
N VAL A 358 24.27 30.67 1.86
CA VAL A 358 24.39 30.59 3.31
C VAL A 358 24.69 29.15 3.73
N TYR A 359 23.81 28.19 3.41
CA TYR A 359 23.99 26.81 3.87
C TYR A 359 25.16 26.09 3.20
N ALA A 360 25.54 26.45 1.96
CA ALA A 360 26.68 25.79 1.31
C ALA A 360 28.01 26.07 2.04
N GLY A 361 28.15 27.25 2.65
CA GLY A 361 29.32 27.59 3.47
C GLY A 361 29.31 26.90 4.82
N LYS A 362 28.14 26.81 5.47
CA LYS A 362 27.98 26.15 6.77
C LYS A 362 28.13 24.63 6.67
N CYS A 363 27.40 24.01 5.75
CA CYS A 363 27.38 22.55 5.64
C CYS A 363 28.62 21.95 4.96
N GLY A 364 29.33 22.75 4.16
CA GLY A 364 30.58 22.34 3.50
C GLY A 364 30.51 20.97 2.82
N ALA A 365 31.44 20.09 3.18
CA ALA A 365 31.53 18.72 2.65
C ALA A 365 30.45 17.77 3.18
N GLY A 366 29.75 18.13 4.26
CA GLY A 366 28.65 17.35 4.83
C GLY A 366 27.35 17.47 4.05
N TRP A 367 27.28 18.35 3.04
CA TRP A 367 26.09 18.53 2.21
C TRP A 367 26.13 17.67 0.94
N SER A 368 25.09 16.87 0.75
CA SER A 368 24.80 16.21 -0.53
C SER A 368 23.32 16.38 -0.90
N PHE A 369 23.01 16.39 -2.19
CA PHE A 369 21.65 16.64 -2.66
C PHE A 369 21.31 15.93 -3.96
N ALA A 370 20.01 15.75 -4.18
CA ALA A 370 19.44 15.31 -5.44
C ALA A 370 18.21 16.17 -5.78
N THR A 371 18.15 16.68 -7.01
CA THR A 371 16.96 17.32 -7.55
C THR A 371 16.14 16.30 -8.34
N HIS A 372 14.82 16.46 -8.37
CA HIS A 372 13.97 15.61 -9.21
C HIS A 372 14.33 15.74 -10.71
N PRO A 373 14.19 14.69 -11.55
CA PRO A 373 14.63 14.73 -12.96
C PRO A 373 14.03 15.87 -13.79
N LYS A 374 12.82 16.31 -13.44
CA LYS A 374 12.13 17.43 -14.08
C LYS A 374 12.56 18.81 -13.57
N VAL A 375 13.33 18.91 -12.50
CA VAL A 375 13.89 20.16 -11.98
C VAL A 375 15.18 20.50 -12.70
N ASP A 376 15.38 21.77 -13.01
CA ASP A 376 16.62 22.26 -13.58
C ASP A 376 17.73 22.34 -12.53
N LYS A 377 18.58 21.30 -12.52
CA LYS A 377 19.69 21.17 -11.58
C LYS A 377 20.69 22.33 -11.68
N ALA A 378 20.91 22.88 -12.88
CA ALA A 378 21.89 23.94 -13.09
C ALA A 378 21.45 25.25 -12.41
N SER A 379 20.16 25.59 -12.47
CA SER A 379 19.59 26.75 -11.77
C SER A 379 19.70 26.62 -10.25
N TYR A 380 19.50 25.42 -9.72
CA TYR A 380 19.70 25.15 -8.31
C TYR A 380 21.18 25.26 -7.90
N GLU A 381 22.07 24.64 -8.67
CA GLU A 381 23.53 24.66 -8.39
C GLU A 381 24.11 26.06 -8.46
N LYS A 382 23.66 26.90 -9.40
CA LYS A 382 24.18 28.24 -9.59
C LYS A 382 23.65 29.25 -8.58
N SER A 383 22.34 29.20 -8.28
CA SER A 383 21.67 30.28 -7.55
C SER A 383 20.66 29.82 -6.51
N GLY A 384 20.57 28.52 -6.20
CA GLY A 384 19.59 28.00 -5.23
C GLY A 384 18.15 28.10 -5.71
N VAL A 385 17.91 28.13 -7.03
CA VAL A 385 16.57 28.26 -7.60
C VAL A 385 16.07 26.89 -8.09
N LEU A 386 14.99 26.40 -7.49
CA LEU A 386 14.29 25.17 -7.88
C LEU A 386 13.15 25.51 -8.84
N VAL A 387 13.34 25.17 -10.12
CA VAL A 387 12.40 25.43 -11.21
C VAL A 387 12.30 24.20 -12.13
N LEU A 388 11.14 23.98 -12.76
CA LEU A 388 10.98 22.88 -13.72
C LEU A 388 11.65 23.17 -15.07
N LYS A 389 12.27 22.15 -15.65
CA LYS A 389 12.96 22.20 -16.95
C LYS A 389 12.00 22.59 -18.08
N GLY A 390 12.49 23.46 -18.98
CA GLY A 390 11.78 23.83 -20.20
C GLY A 390 10.53 24.69 -19.96
N GLY A 391 10.45 25.39 -18.83
CA GLY A 391 9.33 26.28 -18.51
C GLY A 391 7.99 25.54 -18.36
N LYS A 392 8.04 24.26 -17.97
CA LYS A 392 6.84 23.46 -17.76
C LYS A 392 6.15 23.85 -16.44
N PRO A 393 4.80 23.88 -16.40
CA PRO A 393 4.08 24.12 -15.17
C PRO A 393 4.15 22.92 -14.21
N TYR A 394 4.08 23.18 -12.92
CA TYR A 394 3.75 22.19 -11.90
C TYR A 394 2.31 21.69 -12.13
N PRO A 395 2.06 20.37 -11.97
CA PRO A 395 0.71 19.84 -12.05
C PRO A 395 -0.14 20.31 -10.87
N ILE A 396 -1.33 20.86 -11.15
CA ILE A 396 -2.28 21.26 -10.10
C ILE A 396 -2.72 20.04 -9.29
N GLY A 397 -2.76 20.20 -7.97
CA GLY A 397 -3.23 19.20 -7.00
C GLY A 397 -2.29 18.01 -6.81
N ARG A 398 -1.17 17.94 -7.53
CA ARG A 398 -0.23 16.84 -7.44
C ARG A 398 1.08 17.29 -6.78
N PRO A 399 1.46 16.70 -5.63
CA PRO A 399 2.74 16.97 -5.00
C PRO A 399 3.93 16.56 -5.88
N VAL A 400 4.94 17.42 -5.93
CA VAL A 400 6.20 17.18 -6.63
C VAL A 400 7.36 17.41 -5.67
N GLY A 401 8.10 16.34 -5.34
CA GLY A 401 9.38 16.48 -4.63
C GLY A 401 10.38 17.18 -5.53
N ILE A 402 10.93 18.31 -5.12
CA ILE A 402 11.81 19.15 -5.96
C ILE A 402 13.28 19.10 -5.53
N LEU A 403 13.53 18.92 -4.25
CA LEU A 403 14.88 18.78 -3.69
C LEU A 403 14.86 17.71 -2.59
N LYS A 404 15.87 16.86 -2.57
CA LYS A 404 16.23 16.01 -1.45
C LYS A 404 17.66 16.32 -1.05
N TRP A 405 17.95 16.30 0.25
CA TRP A 405 19.30 16.47 0.76
C TRP A 405 19.63 15.45 1.83
N ASN A 406 20.93 15.34 2.05
CA ASN A 406 21.53 14.68 3.17
C ASN A 406 22.59 15.64 3.72
N TYR A 407 22.50 15.89 5.02
CA TYR A 407 23.42 16.71 5.77
C TYR A 407 24.03 15.87 6.90
N ALA A 408 25.34 15.67 6.89
CA ALA A 408 26.05 14.90 7.91
C ALA A 408 27.30 15.67 8.37
N GLN A 409 27.24 16.22 9.59
CA GLN A 409 28.35 16.90 10.26
C GLN A 409 28.28 16.67 11.77
N GLU A 410 29.30 17.09 12.50
CA GLU A 410 29.36 16.97 13.96
C GLU A 410 28.19 17.71 14.65
N ASP A 411 27.75 18.83 14.09
CA ASP A 411 26.66 19.67 14.60
C ASP A 411 25.26 19.22 14.14
N SER A 412 25.12 18.13 13.37
CA SER A 412 23.80 17.72 12.86
C SER A 412 22.93 17.06 13.94
N ALA A 413 23.51 16.68 15.09
CA ALA A 413 22.75 16.26 16.26
C ALA A 413 22.30 17.49 17.07
N PRO A 414 21.00 17.72 17.28
CA PRO A 414 20.52 18.92 17.97
C PRO A 414 20.83 18.94 19.47
N PHE A 415 20.84 17.79 20.14
CA PHE A 415 21.21 17.64 21.56
C PHE A 415 21.82 16.26 21.84
N THR A 416 22.60 16.13 22.90
CA THR A 416 23.18 14.86 23.34
C THR A 416 22.48 14.37 24.59
N VAL A 417 22.50 13.05 24.82
CA VAL A 417 22.03 12.42 26.05
C VAL A 417 23.16 11.55 26.59
N THR A 418 23.46 11.68 27.86
CA THR A 418 24.39 10.82 28.60
C THR A 418 23.60 9.94 29.55
N CYS A 419 24.09 8.72 29.79
CA CYS A 419 23.49 7.77 30.72
C CYS A 419 24.61 7.02 31.45
N TRP A 420 24.68 7.24 32.75
CA TRP A 420 25.71 6.73 33.65
C TRP A 420 25.08 5.86 34.74
N PRO A 421 24.88 4.56 34.47
CA PRO A 421 24.49 3.58 35.48
C PRO A 421 25.70 3.11 36.30
N GLU A 422 25.59 3.15 37.63
CA GLU A 422 26.59 2.70 38.60
C GLU A 422 26.00 1.64 39.55
N ASP A 423 26.61 0.46 39.62
CA ASP A 423 26.26 -0.58 40.60
C ASP A 423 26.95 -0.29 41.94
N GLU A 424 26.18 -0.08 43.00
CA GLU A 424 26.69 0.16 44.35
C GLU A 424 27.11 -1.13 45.09
N GLY A 425 26.95 -2.31 44.48
CA GLY A 425 27.23 -3.61 45.08
C GLY A 425 26.25 -4.02 46.18
N SER A 426 25.16 -3.25 46.35
CA SER A 426 24.07 -3.47 47.30
C SER A 426 22.87 -4.18 46.68
N GLY A 427 22.93 -4.49 45.37
CA GLY A 427 21.80 -4.98 44.56
C GLY A 427 20.90 -3.86 44.03
N ALA A 428 21.38 -2.62 44.07
CA ALA A 428 20.75 -1.45 43.48
C ALA A 428 21.76 -0.73 42.56
N ILE A 429 21.23 -0.21 41.45
CA ILE A 429 21.94 0.59 40.47
C ILE A 429 21.44 2.03 40.61
N ASN A 430 22.37 2.96 40.76
CA ASN A 430 22.10 4.39 40.65
C ASN A 430 22.35 4.83 39.22
N VAL A 431 21.41 5.57 38.64
CA VAL A 431 21.49 6.01 37.25
C VAL A 431 21.40 7.52 37.21
N ASN A 432 22.42 8.14 36.62
CA ASN A 432 22.42 9.56 36.31
C ASN A 432 22.31 9.75 34.78
N MET A 433 21.33 10.51 34.33
CA MET A 433 21.13 10.87 32.94
C MET A 433 21.08 12.37 32.78
N GLU A 434 21.74 12.89 31.75
CA GLU A 434 21.71 14.30 31.41
C GLU A 434 21.47 14.48 29.92
N PHE A 435 20.77 15.54 29.53
CA PHE A 435 20.79 16.01 28.15
C PHE A 435 21.40 17.40 28.05
N GLU A 436 22.03 17.70 26.91
CA GLU A 436 22.60 19.02 26.61
C GLU A 436 22.33 19.41 25.16
N LEU A 437 21.79 20.61 24.95
CA LEU A 437 21.52 21.19 23.65
C LEU A 437 22.83 21.61 22.97
N GLN A 438 23.17 20.93 21.87
CA GLN A 438 24.34 21.23 21.06
C GLN A 438 24.09 22.43 20.15
N ARG A 439 22.84 22.56 19.66
CA ARG A 439 22.44 23.62 18.75
C ARG A 439 21.54 24.66 19.40
N LYS A 440 22.14 25.79 19.76
CA LYS A 440 21.45 26.92 20.41
C LYS A 440 20.36 27.58 19.55
N ASP A 441 20.38 27.35 18.24
CA ASP A 441 19.35 27.82 17.30
C ASP A 441 18.18 26.84 17.14
N ALA A 442 18.31 25.61 17.65
CA ALA A 442 17.26 24.60 17.57
C ALA A 442 16.22 24.79 18.68
N VAL A 443 14.95 24.61 18.30
CA VAL A 443 13.82 24.52 19.23
C VAL A 443 13.15 23.18 18.98
N ILE A 444 13.21 22.31 19.98
CA ILE A 444 12.75 20.92 19.90
C ILE A 444 11.57 20.77 20.84
N THR A 445 10.50 20.16 20.37
CA THR A 445 9.23 20.07 21.11
C THR A 445 8.81 18.63 21.31
N ASP A 446 8.07 18.37 22.38
CA ASP A 446 7.54 17.03 22.70
C ASP A 446 8.66 15.98 22.72
N VAL A 447 9.69 16.24 23.53
CA VAL A 447 10.87 15.38 23.64
C VAL A 447 10.60 14.26 24.63
N ASN A 448 10.83 13.03 24.19
CA ASN A 448 10.64 11.81 24.95
C ASN A 448 11.91 10.97 24.89
N ILE A 449 12.62 10.87 26.03
CA ILE A 449 13.81 10.05 26.22
C ILE A 449 13.37 8.74 26.87
N LEU A 450 13.52 7.64 26.15
CA LEU A 450 12.91 6.33 26.42
C LEU A 450 14.02 5.32 26.69
N PHE A 451 13.94 4.60 27.81
CA PHE A 451 14.95 3.59 28.14
C PHE A 451 14.35 2.44 28.96
N PRO A 452 14.85 1.19 28.78
CA PRO A 452 14.46 0.07 29.61
C PRO A 452 15.03 0.21 31.03
N LEU A 453 14.34 -0.37 32.01
CA LEU A 453 14.77 -0.39 33.42
C LEU A 453 15.30 -1.77 33.86
N GLY A 454 15.19 -2.80 33.02
CA GLY A 454 15.57 -4.18 33.37
C GLY A 454 14.62 -4.90 34.34
N THR A 455 13.71 -4.17 34.98
CA THR A 455 12.66 -4.67 35.88
C THR A 455 11.31 -4.00 35.59
N THR A 456 10.23 -4.58 36.09
CA THR A 456 8.88 -3.99 36.07
C THR A 456 8.59 -3.15 37.31
N ASP A 457 9.52 -3.11 38.27
CA ASP A 457 9.39 -2.30 39.47
C ASP A 457 9.67 -0.82 39.17
N PRO A 458 8.94 0.11 39.81
CA PRO A 458 9.16 1.54 39.58
C PRO A 458 10.52 1.99 40.13
N PRO A 459 11.23 2.89 39.43
CA PRO A 459 12.47 3.48 39.94
C PRO A 459 12.19 4.45 41.09
N ALA A 460 13.13 4.55 42.03
CA ALA A 460 13.12 5.55 43.08
C ALA A 460 13.80 6.83 42.57
N ILE A 461 12.99 7.81 42.14
CA ILE A 461 13.49 9.09 41.64
C ILE A 461 14.09 9.91 42.79
N GLU A 462 15.34 10.33 42.63
CA GLU A 462 16.05 11.19 43.56
C GLU A 462 15.95 12.66 43.14
N SER A 463 16.21 12.94 41.87
CA SER A 463 16.11 14.27 41.26
C SER A 463 15.64 14.15 39.81
N ILE A 464 14.85 15.12 39.35
CA ILE A 464 14.36 15.16 37.97
C ILE A 464 14.06 16.58 37.51
N ASP A 465 14.61 16.96 36.37
CA ASP A 465 14.13 18.06 35.53
C ASP A 465 13.13 17.51 34.53
N GLY A 466 11.93 18.09 34.40
CA GLY A 466 10.90 17.59 33.49
C GLY A 466 9.93 16.60 34.14
N GLN A 467 9.36 15.70 33.34
CA GLN A 467 8.33 14.75 33.79
C GLN A 467 8.75 13.33 33.47
N TYR A 468 8.27 12.35 34.24
CA TYR A 468 8.51 10.94 33.92
C TYR A 468 7.24 10.12 33.92
N LYS A 469 7.28 9.01 33.17
CA LYS A 469 6.26 7.98 33.17
C LYS A 469 6.95 6.62 33.13
N HIS A 470 6.56 5.74 34.03
CA HIS A 470 7.00 4.34 34.07
C HIS A 470 5.87 3.45 33.55
N ASP A 471 6.19 2.50 32.67
CA ASP A 471 5.27 1.46 32.23
C ASP A 471 5.62 0.11 32.91
N PRO A 472 4.86 -0.30 33.94
CA PRO A 472 5.11 -1.55 34.65
C PRO A 472 4.90 -2.82 33.81
N HIS A 473 4.24 -2.74 32.65
CA HIS A 473 4.04 -3.92 31.81
C HIS A 473 5.30 -4.26 31.01
N THR A 474 5.99 -3.23 30.52
CA THR A 474 7.18 -3.39 29.67
C THR A 474 8.49 -3.14 30.42
N GLY A 475 8.43 -2.55 31.62
CA GLY A 475 9.63 -2.14 32.37
C GLY A 475 10.36 -1.00 31.69
N MET A 476 9.63 -0.14 30.98
CA MET A 476 10.18 1.00 30.26
C MET A 476 10.00 2.27 31.09
N MET A 477 10.93 3.21 30.91
CA MET A 477 10.87 4.57 31.42
C MET A 477 10.76 5.55 30.27
N CYS A 478 9.97 6.62 30.47
CA CYS A 478 9.92 7.78 29.60
C CYS A 478 10.23 9.02 30.42
N TRP A 479 11.24 9.76 30.01
CA TRP A 479 11.62 11.07 30.53
C TRP A 479 11.24 12.15 29.51
N HIS A 480 10.33 13.03 29.88
CA HIS A 480 9.60 13.93 28.99
C HIS A 480 9.89 15.41 29.26
N HIS A 481 10.09 16.16 28.17
CA HIS A 481 10.20 17.60 28.14
C HIS A 481 9.33 18.22 27.04
N ASP A 482 8.52 19.22 27.39
CA ASP A 482 7.70 19.94 26.42
C ASP A 482 8.55 20.64 25.35
N VAL A 483 9.65 21.27 25.77
CA VAL A 483 10.55 22.05 24.91
C VAL A 483 12.00 21.96 25.40
N ILE A 484 12.93 21.70 24.48
CA ILE A 484 14.38 21.92 24.64
C ILE A 484 14.81 23.02 23.67
N ASP A 485 15.36 24.11 24.22
CA ASP A 485 15.81 25.29 23.50
C ASP A 485 16.95 26.01 24.24
N ALA A 486 17.37 27.18 23.78
CA ALA A 486 18.45 27.94 24.42
C ALA A 486 18.16 28.38 25.87
N ASN A 487 16.89 28.42 26.31
CA ASN A 487 16.52 28.76 27.69
C ASN A 487 16.51 27.52 28.59
N ASN A 488 16.16 26.37 28.01
CA ASN A 488 16.14 25.07 28.67
C ASN A 488 17.15 24.12 28.00
N SER A 489 18.42 24.55 27.99
CA SER A 489 19.47 23.89 27.19
C SER A 489 20.02 22.61 27.81
N SER A 490 19.64 22.27 29.04
CA SER A 490 20.09 21.07 29.72
C SER A 490 19.05 20.61 30.74
N GLY A 491 19.11 19.34 31.12
CA GLY A 491 18.32 18.78 32.21
C GLY A 491 18.94 17.49 32.71
N SER A 492 18.59 17.13 33.94
CA SER A 492 19.14 15.98 34.67
C SER A 492 18.04 15.07 35.22
N LEU A 493 18.34 13.78 35.32
CA LEU A 493 17.49 12.75 35.92
C LEU A 493 18.38 11.80 36.72
N GLU A 494 18.10 11.70 38.01
CA GLU A 494 18.79 10.81 38.95
C GLU A 494 17.78 9.89 39.62
N PHE A 495 18.03 8.59 39.57
CA PHE A 495 17.18 7.59 40.23
C PHE A 495 17.97 6.35 40.64
N SER A 496 17.41 5.59 41.57
CA SER A 496 17.91 4.27 41.96
C SER A 496 16.90 3.17 41.63
N ILE A 497 17.40 1.99 41.25
CA ILE A 497 16.56 0.84 40.91
C ILE A 497 17.23 -0.48 41.27
N ALA A 498 16.46 -1.50 41.65
CA ALA A 498 16.99 -2.83 41.96
C ALA A 498 17.53 -3.51 40.69
N GLY A 499 18.75 -4.03 40.77
CA GLY A 499 19.43 -4.70 39.66
C GLY A 499 20.94 -4.82 39.88
N ASP A 500 21.59 -5.57 38.99
CA ASP A 500 23.06 -5.78 38.96
C ASP A 500 23.65 -5.67 37.55
N ASP A 501 22.82 -5.54 36.51
CA ASP A 501 23.24 -5.39 35.12
C ASP A 501 23.04 -3.95 34.64
N VAL A 502 24.14 -3.22 34.45
CA VAL A 502 24.14 -1.84 33.97
C VAL A 502 23.86 -1.70 32.46
N ASP A 503 23.90 -2.79 31.70
CA ASP A 503 23.64 -2.77 30.27
C ASP A 503 22.14 -2.72 29.94
N VAL A 504 21.27 -3.00 30.93
CA VAL A 504 19.81 -3.06 30.75
C VAL A 504 19.17 -1.72 30.40
N PHE A 505 19.86 -0.61 30.65
CA PHE A 505 19.35 0.75 30.36
C PHE A 505 19.51 1.15 28.88
N PHE A 506 20.15 0.30 28.07
CA PHE A 506 20.44 0.57 26.67
C PHE A 506 19.64 -0.35 25.72
N PRO A 507 19.23 0.15 24.54
CA PRO A 507 19.47 1.49 24.02
C PRO A 507 18.57 2.55 24.69
N VAL A 508 19.10 3.74 24.93
CA VAL A 508 18.26 4.92 25.21
C VAL A 508 17.80 5.48 23.87
N GLN A 509 16.49 5.55 23.66
CA GLN A 509 15.86 6.02 22.43
C GLN A 509 15.28 7.42 22.65
N ILE A 510 15.39 8.27 21.64
CA ILE A 510 14.89 9.63 21.71
C ILE A 510 13.84 9.83 20.61
N ALA A 511 12.65 10.27 21.01
CA ALA A 511 11.57 10.69 20.12
C ALA A 511 11.29 12.18 20.34
N PHE A 512 11.05 12.93 19.27
CA PHE A 512 10.67 14.33 19.36
C PHE A 512 9.98 14.82 18.09
N THR A 513 9.45 16.03 18.15
CA THR A 513 9.04 16.79 16.96
C THR A 513 9.73 18.16 16.95
N SER A 514 9.95 18.74 15.77
CA SER A 514 10.42 20.11 15.68
C SER A 514 9.93 20.79 14.40
N GLN A 515 9.77 22.11 14.48
CA GLN A 515 9.52 22.99 13.33
C GLN A 515 10.79 23.74 12.89
N SER A 516 11.88 23.59 13.62
CA SER A 516 13.19 24.17 13.29
C SER A 516 14.01 23.14 12.52
N LEU A 517 14.53 23.53 11.35
CA LEU A 517 15.33 22.63 10.53
C LEU A 517 16.71 22.38 11.16
N MET A 518 17.12 21.11 11.13
CA MET A 518 18.44 20.64 11.53
C MET A 518 19.47 20.84 10.42
N CYS A 519 19.06 21.11 9.19
CA CYS A 519 19.94 21.77 8.22
C CYS A 519 19.72 23.28 8.25
N PRO A 520 20.76 24.14 8.12
CA PRO A 520 20.62 25.60 7.99
C PRO A 520 19.99 26.06 6.64
N MET A 521 19.27 25.18 5.95
CA MET A 521 18.58 25.45 4.70
C MET A 521 17.24 26.12 5.00
N GLU A 522 16.93 27.17 4.25
CA GLU A 522 15.70 27.93 4.36
C GLU A 522 15.17 28.24 2.97
N ILE A 523 13.85 28.22 2.83
CA ILE A 523 13.16 28.74 1.64
C ILE A 523 13.00 30.25 1.82
N THR A 524 13.69 31.03 0.98
CA THR A 524 13.69 32.50 1.10
C THR A 524 12.57 33.16 0.32
N SER A 525 12.12 32.56 -0.78
CA SER A 525 11.02 33.10 -1.57
C SER A 525 10.38 32.08 -2.49
N VAL A 526 9.11 32.33 -2.83
CA VAL A 526 8.35 31.57 -3.82
C VAL A 526 7.74 32.58 -4.79
N VAL A 527 8.20 32.58 -6.04
CA VAL A 527 7.82 33.59 -7.03
C VAL A 527 7.39 32.97 -8.34
N ASN A 528 6.54 33.67 -9.08
CA ASN A 528 6.09 33.24 -10.38
C ASN A 528 7.24 33.32 -11.40
N THR A 529 7.47 32.25 -12.16
CA THR A 529 8.58 32.15 -13.12
C THR A 529 8.50 33.20 -14.23
N THR A 530 7.29 33.64 -14.60
CA THR A 530 7.08 34.58 -15.71
C THR A 530 6.96 36.02 -15.23
N SER A 531 6.13 36.28 -14.21
CA SER A 531 5.86 37.65 -13.75
C SER A 531 6.80 38.13 -12.64
N GLY A 532 7.53 37.22 -11.99
CA GLY A 532 8.34 37.52 -10.80
C GLY A 532 7.52 37.87 -9.56
N ALA A 533 6.18 37.84 -9.64
CA ALA A 533 5.31 38.15 -8.50
C ALA A 533 5.38 37.05 -7.43
N ALA A 534 5.31 37.43 -6.16
CA ALA A 534 5.25 36.47 -5.06
C ALA A 534 4.01 35.57 -5.18
N ILE A 535 4.19 34.27 -4.92
CA ILE A 535 3.10 33.29 -4.87
C ILE A 535 2.76 33.07 -3.39
N PRO A 536 1.56 33.49 -2.93
CA PRO A 536 1.11 33.15 -1.59
C PRO A 536 1.07 31.63 -1.44
N ASN A 537 1.61 31.13 -0.34
CA ASN A 537 1.77 29.69 -0.11
C ASN A 537 1.56 29.34 1.37
N ASN A 538 1.13 28.12 1.61
CA ASN A 538 1.14 27.51 2.94
C ASN A 538 2.40 26.65 3.05
N MET A 539 3.31 27.00 3.95
CA MET A 539 4.53 26.23 4.21
C MET A 539 4.40 25.48 5.53
N THR A 540 4.66 24.18 5.50
CA THR A 540 4.75 23.33 6.69
C THR A 540 6.15 22.79 6.79
N VAL A 541 6.75 22.93 7.97
CA VAL A 541 8.06 22.36 8.31
C VAL A 541 7.84 21.27 9.35
N ARG A 542 8.43 20.10 9.13
CA ARG A 542 8.36 18.97 10.04
C ARG A 542 9.70 18.27 10.15
N VAL A 543 10.22 18.21 11.36
CA VAL A 543 11.43 17.45 11.70
C VAL A 543 11.06 16.35 12.67
N VAL A 544 11.50 15.14 12.38
CA VAL A 544 11.28 13.96 13.22
C VAL A 544 12.54 13.09 13.28
N PRO A 545 12.81 12.41 14.40
CA PRO A 545 13.84 11.38 14.43
C PRO A 545 13.38 10.15 13.62
N GLU A 546 14.28 9.60 12.82
CA GLU A 546 14.12 8.27 12.19
C GLU A 546 14.82 7.19 13.02
N SER A 547 15.98 7.52 13.60
CA SER A 547 16.66 6.69 14.60
C SER A 547 17.56 7.59 15.42
N TYR A 548 17.23 7.80 16.69
CA TYR A 548 17.98 8.68 17.57
C TYR A 548 18.23 7.93 18.88
N GLN A 549 19.45 7.46 19.08
CA GLN A 549 19.72 6.53 20.17
C GLN A 549 21.13 6.61 20.73
N CYS A 550 21.22 6.32 22.02
CA CYS A 550 22.46 6.07 22.76
C CYS A 550 22.66 4.57 22.92
N VAL A 551 23.83 4.06 22.50
CA VAL A 551 24.15 2.62 22.44
C VAL A 551 25.54 2.27 22.93
#